data_AF-A0A2N7B3G1-F1
#
_entry.id   AF-A0A2N7B3G1-F1
#
_cell.length_a   1.000
_cell.length_b   1.000
_cell.length_c   1.000
_cell.angle_alpha   90.00
_cell.angle_beta   90.00
_cell.angle_gamma   90.00
#
_symmetry.space_group_name_H-M   'P 1'
#
loop_
_entity.id
_entity.type
_entity.pdbx_description
1 polymer ?
#
loop_
_entity_poly.entity_id
_entity_poly.type
_entity_poly.pdbx_seq_one_letter_code
_entity_poly.pdbx_strand_id
1 'polypeptide(L)'
;MKYLEQRNDIKNPVAYLTKVVANKDLAISLTKKAKEEAQPIVHISPKPKPEDSIETARNTLRDLYANRVNDVIVETLRNSSEAQSFLTFVKALSQQERIPVHIEIAITIFNKLNVQVDTLAEQLRDGSGMIQGLKLLYFQEKHPTRLEEIRTTFQPLANNLGFILE
;
A
#
# COMPACT_ATOMS: atom_id res chain seq x y z
N MET A 1 -24.15 9.67 -7.76
CA MET A 1 -22.96 9.60 -6.88
C MET A 1 -22.80 8.18 -6.31
N LYS A 2 -22.61 7.14 -7.13
CA LYS A 2 -22.43 5.74 -6.67
C LYS A 2 -21.46 4.95 -7.57
N TYR A 3 -20.34 5.57 -7.94
CA TYR A 3 -19.33 4.91 -8.80
C TYR A 3 -17.90 4.96 -8.25
N LEU A 4 -17.69 5.52 -7.05
CA LEU A 4 -16.35 5.64 -6.45
C LEU A 4 -16.14 4.77 -5.20
N GLU A 5 -17.15 4.05 -4.72
CA GLU A 5 -17.02 3.24 -3.49
C GLU A 5 -16.52 1.81 -3.71
N GLN A 6 -16.29 1.36 -4.95
CA GLN A 6 -16.00 -0.07 -5.21
C GLN A 6 -14.58 -0.43 -5.61
N ARG A 7 -13.63 0.50 -5.77
CA ARG A 7 -12.26 0.14 -6.17
C ARG A 7 -11.20 1.01 -5.52
N ASN A 8 -10.87 0.67 -4.28
CA ASN A 8 -9.70 1.19 -3.57
C ASN A 8 -8.40 0.48 -4.00
N ASP A 9 -8.25 0.27 -5.32
CA ASP A 9 -7.24 -0.65 -5.88
C ASP A 9 -6.37 0.02 -6.95
N ILE A 10 -6.05 1.31 -6.76
CA ILE A 10 -5.09 2.02 -7.61
C ILE A 10 -3.70 1.84 -7.00
N LYS A 11 -3.16 0.61 -7.08
CA LYS A 11 -1.77 0.31 -6.71
C LYS A 11 -0.73 0.85 -7.71
N ASN A 12 -1.14 1.47 -8.83
CA ASN A 12 -0.21 2.14 -9.75
C ASN A 12 -0.91 3.21 -10.64
N PRO A 13 -0.72 4.52 -10.40
CA PRO A 13 -1.39 5.58 -11.14
C PRO A 13 -0.98 5.66 -12.62
N VAL A 14 0.22 5.20 -12.99
CA VAL A 14 0.70 5.20 -14.38
C VAL A 14 -0.04 4.14 -15.21
N ALA A 15 -0.25 2.94 -14.65
CA ALA A 15 -0.99 1.86 -15.34
C ALA A 15 -2.46 2.21 -15.58
N TYR A 16 -3.07 3.01 -14.68
CA TYR A 16 -4.44 3.51 -14.85
C TYR A 16 -4.52 4.51 -16.01
N LEU A 17 -3.58 5.46 -16.09
CA LEU A 17 -3.53 6.43 -17.19
C LEU A 17 -3.31 5.76 -18.54
N THR A 18 -2.43 4.76 -18.64
CA THR A 18 -2.22 4.00 -19.89
C THR A 18 -3.47 3.22 -20.32
N LYS A 19 -4.23 2.62 -19.37
CA LYS A 19 -5.50 1.95 -19.66
C LYS A 19 -6.61 2.91 -20.08
N VAL A 20 -6.67 4.11 -19.52
CA VAL A 20 -7.69 5.11 -19.87
C VAL A 20 -7.43 5.70 -21.26
N VAL A 21 -6.16 5.88 -21.64
CA VAL A 21 -5.79 6.34 -23.00
C VAL A 21 -6.06 5.24 -24.03
N ALA A 22 -5.70 3.98 -23.75
CA ALA A 22 -5.96 2.86 -24.66
C ALA A 22 -7.46 2.52 -24.83
N ASN A 23 -8.29 2.76 -23.81
CA ASN A 23 -9.74 2.51 -23.89
C ASN A 23 -10.52 3.59 -24.65
N LYS A 24 -9.96 4.80 -24.85
CA LYS A 24 -10.62 5.83 -25.66
C LYS A 24 -10.64 5.45 -27.14
N ASP A 25 -9.61 4.76 -27.63
CA ASP A 25 -9.58 4.27 -29.02
C ASP A 25 -10.48 3.06 -29.26
N LEU A 26 -10.71 2.22 -28.23
CA LEU A 26 -11.58 1.04 -28.31
C LEU A 26 -13.07 1.35 -28.17
N ALA A 27 -13.44 2.38 -27.39
CA ALA A 27 -14.83 2.77 -27.17
C ALA A 27 -15.53 3.31 -28.43
N ILE A 28 -14.76 3.83 -29.39
CA ILE A 28 -15.30 4.35 -30.66
C ILE A 28 -15.66 3.21 -31.64
N SER A 29 -15.04 2.03 -31.49
CA SER A 29 -15.24 0.91 -32.43
C SER A 29 -16.37 -0.07 -31.99
N LEU A 30 -16.66 -0.15 -30.69
CA LEU A 30 -17.60 -1.15 -30.14
C LEU A 30 -19.08 -0.76 -30.17
N THR A 31 -19.43 0.52 -30.36
CA THR A 31 -20.84 0.97 -30.39
C THR A 31 -21.59 0.58 -31.67
N LYS A 32 -20.91 0.05 -32.70
CA LYS A 32 -21.54 -0.32 -33.98
C LYS A 32 -21.88 -1.80 -34.14
N LYS A 33 -21.51 -2.69 -33.22
CA LYS A 33 -21.62 -4.16 -33.46
C LYS A 33 -22.42 -4.99 -32.44
N ALA A 34 -22.95 -4.42 -31.36
CA ALA A 34 -23.68 -5.20 -30.37
C ALA A 34 -25.20 -5.10 -30.58
N LYS A 35 -25.71 -5.74 -31.63
CA LYS A 35 -27.14 -6.02 -31.76
C LYS A 35 -27.39 -7.31 -32.54
N GLU A 36 -26.86 -8.43 -32.06
CA GLU A 36 -27.40 -9.76 -32.38
C GLU A 36 -26.90 -10.82 -31.39
N GLU A 37 -27.88 -11.47 -30.76
CA GLU A 37 -27.92 -12.83 -30.21
C GLU A 37 -26.76 -13.36 -29.34
N ALA A 38 -27.06 -13.68 -28.07
CA ALA A 38 -26.41 -14.78 -27.37
C ALA A 38 -27.31 -15.38 -26.27
N GLN A 39 -27.56 -16.68 -26.40
CA GLN A 39 -28.27 -17.59 -25.49
C GLN A 39 -27.57 -17.70 -24.11
N PRO A 40 -28.24 -18.20 -23.06
CA PRO A 40 -27.68 -18.22 -21.71
C PRO A 40 -26.53 -19.24 -21.57
N ILE A 41 -25.30 -18.74 -21.46
CA ILE A 41 -24.12 -19.54 -21.14
C ILE A 41 -24.11 -19.83 -19.63
N VAL A 42 -24.38 -21.08 -19.25
CA VAL A 42 -24.14 -21.58 -17.89
C VAL A 42 -22.64 -21.49 -17.60
N HIS A 43 -22.24 -20.49 -16.82
CA HIS A 43 -20.87 -20.34 -16.37
C HIS A 43 -20.56 -21.39 -15.30
N ILE A 44 -19.88 -22.47 -15.70
CA ILE A 44 -19.18 -23.33 -14.75
C ILE A 44 -17.87 -22.61 -14.43
N SER A 45 -17.76 -21.99 -13.26
CA SER A 45 -16.50 -21.40 -12.80
C SER A 45 -15.41 -22.48 -12.77
N PRO A 46 -14.29 -22.32 -13.48
CA PRO A 46 -13.20 -23.29 -13.38
C PRO A 46 -12.68 -23.31 -11.94
N LYS A 47 -12.45 -24.52 -11.40
CA LYS A 47 -11.71 -24.69 -10.14
C LYS A 47 -10.36 -23.96 -10.28
N PRO A 48 -9.95 -23.13 -9.31
CA PRO A 48 -8.70 -22.38 -9.40
C PRO A 48 -7.52 -23.34 -9.54
N LYS A 49 -6.53 -22.98 -10.36
CA LYS A 49 -5.33 -23.79 -10.56
C LYS A 49 -4.45 -23.70 -9.30
N PRO A 50 -3.63 -24.72 -8.99
CA PRO A 50 -2.73 -24.70 -7.84
C PRO A 50 -1.77 -23.49 -7.84
N GLU A 51 -1.38 -23.01 -9.02
CA GLU A 51 -0.52 -21.83 -9.22
C GLU A 51 -1.21 -20.54 -8.73
N ASP A 52 -2.51 -20.39 -8.99
CA ASP A 52 -3.32 -19.27 -8.47
C ASP A 52 -3.38 -19.30 -6.92
N SER A 53 -3.31 -20.50 -6.32
CA SER A 53 -3.34 -20.68 -4.87
C SER A 53 -2.03 -20.26 -4.19
N ILE A 54 -0.87 -20.49 -4.83
CA ILE A 54 0.44 -20.09 -4.28
C ILE A 54 0.63 -18.58 -4.40
N GLU A 55 0.26 -17.99 -5.54
CA GLU A 55 0.31 -16.54 -5.72
C GLU A 55 -0.63 -15.82 -4.74
N THR A 56 -1.84 -16.34 -4.54
CA THR A 56 -2.77 -15.84 -3.52
C THR A 56 -2.16 -15.93 -2.13
N ALA A 57 -1.56 -17.07 -1.76
CA ALA A 57 -0.92 -17.24 -0.46
C ALA A 57 0.26 -16.26 -0.24
N ARG A 58 1.06 -15.99 -1.27
CA ARG A 58 2.15 -14.99 -1.22
C ARG A 58 1.61 -13.58 -1.04
N ASN A 59 0.57 -13.21 -1.77
CA ASN A 59 -0.06 -11.90 -1.64
C ASN A 59 -0.67 -11.71 -0.24
N THR A 60 -1.36 -12.73 0.27
CA THR A 60 -1.86 -12.72 1.65
C THR A 60 -0.73 -12.57 2.66
N LEU A 61 0.38 -13.31 2.51
CA LEU A 61 1.52 -13.18 3.41
C LEU A 61 2.13 -11.77 3.38
N ARG A 62 2.27 -11.19 2.18
CA ARG A 62 2.77 -9.81 2.01
C ARG A 62 1.86 -8.80 2.72
N ASP A 63 0.54 -8.94 2.57
CA ASP A 63 -0.42 -8.04 3.20
C ASP A 63 -0.40 -8.19 4.73
N LEU A 64 -0.32 -9.42 5.25
CA LEU A 64 -0.19 -9.68 6.68
C LEU A 64 1.10 -9.09 7.27
N TYR A 65 2.22 -9.24 6.55
CA TYR A 65 3.50 -8.66 6.95
C TYR A 65 3.43 -7.12 6.98
N ALA A 66 2.93 -6.50 5.91
CA ALA A 66 2.79 -5.05 5.83
C ALA A 66 1.87 -4.49 6.92
N ASN A 67 0.75 -5.17 7.20
CA ASN A 67 -0.16 -4.80 8.28
C ASN A 67 0.52 -4.91 9.64
N ARG A 68 1.25 -6.00 9.90
CA ARG A 68 1.95 -6.17 11.17
C ARG A 68 3.02 -5.09 11.39
N VAL A 69 3.76 -4.75 10.35
CA VAL A 69 4.72 -3.64 10.39
C VAL A 69 4.00 -2.33 10.70
N ASN A 70 2.89 -2.03 10.02
CA ASN A 70 2.11 -0.82 10.28
C ASN A 70 1.57 -0.76 11.72
N ASP A 71 1.06 -1.88 12.25
CA ASP A 71 0.52 -1.94 13.61
C ASP A 71 1.60 -1.63 14.66
N VAL A 72 2.78 -2.24 14.52
CA VAL A 72 3.91 -1.99 15.43
C VAL A 72 4.37 -0.54 15.34
N ILE A 73 4.39 0.03 14.13
CA ILE A 73 4.71 1.44 13.92
C ILE A 73 3.71 2.33 14.66
N VAL A 74 2.43 2.12 14.41
CA VAL A 74 1.34 2.91 15.00
C VAL A 74 1.36 2.79 16.52
N GLU A 75 1.51 1.59 17.06
CA GLU A 75 1.58 1.35 18.50
C GLU A 75 2.77 2.05 19.15
N THR A 76 3.93 2.02 18.51
CA THR A 76 5.12 2.74 18.98
C THR A 76 4.89 4.26 18.95
N LEU A 77 4.26 4.79 17.90
CA LEU A 77 3.94 6.21 17.77
C LEU A 77 2.82 6.68 18.70
N ARG A 78 2.15 5.81 19.46
CA ARG A 78 1.26 6.23 20.56
C ARG A 78 2.03 6.74 21.78
N ASN A 79 3.31 6.41 21.89
CA ASN A 79 4.16 7.01 22.91
C ASN A 79 4.49 8.46 22.53
N SER A 80 4.19 9.43 23.40
CA SER A 80 4.38 10.86 23.11
C SER A 80 5.83 11.24 22.79
N SER A 81 6.81 10.58 23.41
CA SER A 81 8.24 10.80 23.12
C SER A 81 8.60 10.31 21.72
N GLU A 82 8.10 9.13 21.33
CA GLU A 82 8.30 8.58 19.99
C GLU A 82 7.59 9.42 18.93
N ALA A 83 6.36 9.85 19.20
CA ALA A 83 5.62 10.75 18.32
C ALA A 83 6.36 12.08 18.11
N GLN A 84 6.88 12.69 19.18
CA GLN A 84 7.66 13.92 19.08
C GLN A 84 8.98 13.70 18.32
N SER A 85 9.62 12.54 18.52
CA SER A 85 10.82 12.12 17.80
C SER A 85 10.54 11.95 16.31
N PHE A 86 9.41 11.33 15.94
CA PHE A 86 8.95 11.21 14.56
C PHE A 86 8.70 12.58 13.91
N LEU A 87 7.98 13.48 14.57
CA LEU A 87 7.74 14.83 14.04
C LEU A 87 9.06 15.59 13.81
N THR A 88 10.00 15.47 14.74
CA THR A 88 11.35 16.04 14.62
C THR A 88 12.09 15.45 13.43
N PHE A 89 12.00 14.14 13.23
CA PHE A 89 12.61 13.43 12.11
C PHE A 89 12.05 13.91 10.76
N VAL A 90 10.72 14.02 10.62
CA VAL A 90 10.09 14.53 9.40
C VAL A 90 10.52 15.97 9.10
N LYS A 91 10.60 16.81 10.14
CA LYS A 91 11.09 18.18 10.00
C LYS A 91 12.54 18.21 9.51
N ALA A 92 13.41 17.37 10.07
CA ALA A 92 14.80 17.28 9.64
C ALA A 92 14.93 16.79 8.18
N LEU A 93 14.15 15.77 7.78
CA LEU A 93 14.10 15.31 6.39
C LEU A 93 13.65 16.41 5.42
N SER A 94 12.66 17.23 5.81
CA SER A 94 12.16 18.32 4.97
C SER A 94 13.18 19.42 4.69
N GLN A 95 14.28 19.46 5.45
CA GLN A 95 15.37 20.43 5.32
C GLN A 95 16.55 19.90 4.52
N GLN A 96 16.55 18.63 4.14
CA GLN A 96 17.63 18.05 3.34
C GLN A 96 17.54 18.52 1.89
N GLU A 97 18.70 18.86 1.30
CA GLU A 97 18.77 19.32 -0.10
C GLU A 97 18.42 18.24 -1.13
N ARG A 98 18.59 16.97 -0.75
CA ARG A 98 18.33 15.81 -1.62
C ARG A 98 17.64 14.71 -0.85
N ILE A 99 16.36 14.52 -1.16
CA ILE A 99 15.58 13.37 -0.73
C ILE A 99 14.94 12.69 -1.95
N PRO A 100 14.69 11.37 -1.91
CA PRO A 100 13.95 10.71 -2.97
C PRO A 100 12.57 11.35 -3.17
N VAL A 101 12.14 11.50 -4.43
CA VAL A 101 10.87 12.16 -4.79
C VAL A 101 9.66 11.57 -4.05
N HIS A 102 9.64 10.26 -3.84
CA HIS A 102 8.54 9.61 -3.11
C HIS A 102 8.49 10.03 -1.62
N ILE A 103 9.62 10.31 -0.99
CA ILE A 103 9.71 10.84 0.38
C ILE A 103 9.30 12.31 0.40
N GLU A 104 9.69 13.10 -0.61
CA GLU A 104 9.27 14.50 -0.73
C GLU A 104 7.74 14.63 -0.84
N ILE A 105 7.11 13.78 -1.67
CA ILE A 105 5.65 13.69 -1.78
C ILE A 105 5.04 13.28 -0.43
N ALA A 106 5.62 12.28 0.25
CA ALA A 106 5.16 11.82 1.55
C ALA A 106 5.18 12.94 2.60
N ILE A 107 6.28 13.70 2.67
CA ILE A 107 6.43 14.86 3.57
C ILE A 107 5.41 15.95 3.22
N THR A 108 5.20 16.23 1.94
CA THR A 108 4.22 17.22 1.49
C THR A 108 2.80 16.85 1.92
N ILE A 109 2.42 15.58 1.80
CA ILE A 109 1.12 15.08 2.26
C ILE A 109 1.05 15.14 3.78
N PHE A 110 2.09 14.68 4.46
CA PHE A 110 2.17 14.69 5.92
C PHE A 110 1.98 16.09 6.50
N ASN A 111 2.66 17.09 5.95
CA ASN A 111 2.56 18.49 6.39
C ASN A 111 1.14 19.06 6.20
N LYS A 112 0.37 18.56 5.22
CA LYS A 112 -1.04 18.96 5.01
C LYS A 112 -1.99 18.37 6.04
N LEU A 113 -1.63 17.26 6.69
CA LEU A 113 -2.47 16.62 7.71
C LEU A 113 -2.49 17.41 9.03
N ASN A 114 -1.57 18.38 9.22
CA ASN A 114 -1.44 19.20 10.43
C ASN A 114 -1.44 18.36 11.71
N VAL A 115 -0.64 17.29 11.69
CA VAL A 115 -0.63 16.25 12.71
C VAL A 115 -0.06 16.78 14.02
N GLN A 116 -0.68 16.43 15.14
CA GLN A 116 -0.19 16.73 16.48
C GLN A 116 0.28 15.44 17.17
N VAL A 117 1.12 15.57 18.20
CA VAL A 117 1.66 14.42 18.97
C VAL A 117 0.55 13.46 19.40
N ASP A 118 -0.53 14.01 19.98
CA ASP A 118 -1.62 13.21 20.56
C ASP A 118 -2.51 12.52 19.51
N THR A 119 -2.47 12.99 18.26
CA THR A 119 -3.30 12.46 17.16
C THR A 119 -2.48 11.73 16.11
N LEU A 120 -1.15 11.72 16.23
CA LEU A 120 -0.22 11.19 15.23
C LEU A 120 -0.48 9.73 14.90
N ALA A 121 -0.53 8.88 15.92
CA ALA A 121 -0.68 7.45 15.75
C ALA A 121 -1.95 7.12 14.95
N GLU A 122 -3.09 7.71 15.31
CA GLU A 122 -4.37 7.39 14.67
C GLU A 122 -4.48 7.99 13.25
N GLN A 123 -3.95 9.19 13.02
CA GLN A 123 -3.90 9.76 11.68
C GLN A 123 -2.97 8.98 10.74
N LEU A 124 -1.90 8.39 11.30
CA LEU A 124 -0.95 7.58 10.55
C LEU A 124 -1.36 6.11 10.38
N ARG A 125 -2.29 5.62 11.22
CA ARG A 125 -2.88 4.28 11.11
C ARG A 125 -3.69 4.14 9.83
N ASP A 126 -4.59 5.10 9.61
CA ASP A 126 -5.49 5.13 8.45
C ASP A 126 -4.88 5.92 7.27
N GLY A 127 -3.62 6.38 7.44
CA GLY A 127 -2.93 7.23 6.49
C GLY A 127 -2.69 6.57 5.13
N SER A 128 -2.67 7.40 4.08
CA SER A 128 -2.43 6.91 2.71
C SER A 128 -1.12 6.11 2.61
N GLY A 129 -1.08 5.11 1.72
CA GLY A 129 0.14 4.36 1.41
C GLY A 129 1.33 5.24 1.01
N MET A 130 1.09 6.50 0.61
CA MET A 130 2.15 7.47 0.32
C MET A 130 2.93 7.91 1.55
N ILE A 131 2.38 7.83 2.77
CA ILE A 131 3.09 8.13 4.02
C ILE A 131 3.81 6.89 4.58
N GLN A 132 3.53 5.69 4.03
CA GLN A 132 4.16 4.45 4.48
C GLN A 132 5.68 4.48 4.36
N GLY A 133 6.22 5.04 3.26
CA GLY A 133 7.67 5.17 3.08
C GLY A 133 8.33 6.01 4.17
N LEU A 134 7.67 7.09 4.61
CA LEU A 134 8.17 7.97 5.66
C LEU A 134 8.18 7.26 7.04
N LYS A 135 7.10 6.50 7.33
CA LYS A 135 6.99 5.66 8.53
C LYS A 135 8.08 4.60 8.57
N LEU A 136 8.25 3.86 7.48
CA LEU A 136 9.26 2.81 7.37
C LEU A 136 10.67 3.36 7.53
N LEU A 137 10.98 4.47 6.86
CA LEU A 137 12.30 5.10 6.96
C LEU A 137 12.65 5.47 8.40
N TYR A 138 11.71 6.10 9.12
CA TYR A 138 11.92 6.39 10.55
C TYR A 138 12.16 5.12 11.38
N PHE A 139 11.38 4.06 11.16
CA PHE A 139 11.53 2.82 11.93
C PHE A 139 12.79 2.05 11.59
N GLN A 140 13.24 2.08 10.34
CA GLN A 140 14.52 1.52 9.95
C GLN A 140 15.67 2.23 10.67
N GLU A 141 15.59 3.54 10.83
CA GLU A 141 16.62 4.31 11.51
C GLU A 141 16.59 4.20 13.04
N LYS A 142 15.38 4.22 13.64
CA LYS A 142 15.23 4.32 15.10
C LYS A 142 14.90 3.01 15.80
N HIS A 143 14.24 2.08 15.09
CA HIS A 143 13.72 0.84 15.65
C HIS A 143 14.06 -0.38 14.79
N PRO A 144 15.31 -0.56 14.31
CA PRO A 144 15.65 -1.64 13.39
C PRO A 144 15.39 -3.03 14.00
N THR A 145 15.59 -3.18 15.31
CA THR A 145 15.34 -4.45 16.02
C THR A 145 13.86 -4.85 16.01
N ARG A 146 12.94 -3.89 16.11
CA ARG A 146 11.49 -4.17 16.05
C ARG A 146 11.08 -4.67 14.67
N LEU A 147 11.66 -4.10 13.61
CA LEU A 147 11.42 -4.60 12.24
C LEU A 147 12.00 -5.99 12.05
N GLU A 148 13.18 -6.25 12.61
CA GLU A 148 13.83 -7.56 12.55
C GLU A 148 13.03 -8.66 13.27
N GLU A 149 12.43 -8.35 14.42
CA GLU A 149 11.55 -9.27 15.15
C GLU A 149 10.33 -9.67 14.32
N ILE A 150 9.73 -8.71 13.62
CA ILE A 150 8.60 -8.98 12.71
C ILE A 150 9.09 -9.84 11.54
N ARG A 151 10.21 -9.49 10.91
CA ARG A 151 10.79 -10.28 9.81
C ARG A 151 11.04 -11.72 10.24
N THR A 152 11.67 -11.92 11.40
CA THR A 152 11.98 -13.25 11.95
C THR A 152 10.72 -14.08 12.17
N THR A 153 9.63 -13.46 12.63
CA THR A 153 8.35 -14.14 12.85
C THR A 153 7.73 -14.64 11.54
N PHE A 154 7.88 -13.89 10.45
CA PHE A 154 7.28 -14.21 9.15
C PHE A 154 8.21 -15.03 8.24
N GLN A 155 9.52 -15.05 8.50
CA GLN A 155 10.52 -15.72 7.68
C GLN A 155 10.23 -17.21 7.40
N PRO A 156 9.78 -18.03 8.36
CA PRO A 156 9.46 -19.43 8.08
C PRO A 156 8.31 -19.58 7.07
N LEU A 157 7.29 -18.72 7.15
CA LEU A 157 6.16 -18.71 6.22
C LEU A 157 6.58 -18.26 4.83
N ALA A 158 7.46 -17.25 4.76
CA ALA A 158 7.99 -16.76 3.49
C ALA A 158 8.86 -17.81 2.78
N ASN A 159 9.75 -18.48 3.53
CA ASN A 159 10.58 -19.57 3.02
C ASN A 159 9.73 -20.72 2.44
N ASN A 160 8.66 -21.12 3.15
CA ASN A 160 7.75 -22.17 2.69
C ASN A 160 7.01 -21.83 1.39
N LEU A 161 6.85 -20.53 1.08
CA LEU A 161 6.20 -20.06 -0.13
C LEU A 161 7.21 -19.63 -1.22
N GLY A 162 8.52 -19.76 -1.00
CA GLY A 162 9.56 -19.27 -1.91
C GLY A 162 9.49 -17.76 -2.11
N PHE A 163 9.16 -17.01 -1.06
CA PHE A 163 9.03 -15.55 -1.04
C PHE A 163 10.13 -14.94 -0.17
N ILE A 164 10.66 -13.79 -0.58
CA ILE A 164 11.63 -13.01 0.19
C ILE A 164 10.89 -11.84 0.84
N LEU A 165 10.99 -11.73 2.16
CA LEU A 165 10.51 -10.57 2.91
C LEU A 165 11.56 -9.46 2.75
N GLU A 166 11.19 -8.41 2.02
CA GLU A 166 11.96 -7.16 1.89
C GLU A 166 11.53 -6.15 2.96
#